data_AF-A0A8S4RFP5-F1
#
_entry.id   AF-A0A8S4RFP5-F1
#
_cell.length_a   1.000
_cell.length_b   1.000
_cell.length_c   1.000
_cell.angle_alpha   90.00
_cell.angle_beta   90.00
_cell.angle_gamma   90.00
#
_symmetry.space_group_name_H-M   'P 1'
#
loop_
_entity.id
_entity.type
_entity.pdbx_description
1 polymer ?
#
loop_
_entity_poly.entity_id
_entity_poly.type
_entity_poly.pdbx_seq_one_letter_code
_entity_poly.pdbx_strand_id
1 'polypeptide(L)'
;MCKICETSINWVIVLSHEQHSKLLTTFTFAVSTFGMVLSIIALVLLLLTALLFIEWRKIYKNQVLIQFMIARFLYSAVRYFYDITQLFDIRPSYFHPIYLDAIPLAYTEMVLVTWMCIFSKLMYESFVKVFNVGTPSLLKLSLAAWLVPGELVRSFLTASNENWSKMAAATEWG
;
A
#
# COMPACT_ATOMS: atom_id res chain seq x y z
N MET A 1 -18.32 -35.23 -31.32
CA MET A 1 -17.45 -34.08 -30.98
C MET A 1 -16.38 -34.56 -30.00
N CYS A 2 -15.10 -34.25 -30.28
CA CYS A 2 -13.95 -34.98 -29.75
C CYS A 2 -13.45 -34.36 -28.43
N LYS A 3 -13.63 -35.07 -27.30
CA LYS A 3 -13.12 -34.69 -25.96
C LYS A 3 -11.61 -34.39 -25.91
N ILE A 4 -10.86 -34.92 -26.87
CA ILE A 4 -9.40 -34.75 -26.96
C ILE A 4 -9.03 -33.33 -27.46
N CYS A 5 -9.90 -32.70 -28.26
CA CYS A 5 -9.65 -31.34 -28.75
C CYS A 5 -9.91 -30.29 -27.66
N GLU A 6 -10.89 -30.55 -26.79
CA GLU A 6 -11.26 -29.68 -25.67
C GLU A 6 -10.19 -29.67 -24.56
N THR A 7 -9.54 -30.82 -24.31
CA THR A 7 -8.39 -30.88 -23.39
C THR A 7 -7.17 -30.15 -23.93
N SER A 8 -6.82 -30.30 -25.22
CA SER A 8 -5.67 -29.59 -25.79
C SER A 8 -5.80 -28.06 -25.77
N ILE A 9 -7.01 -27.52 -25.99
CA ILE A 9 -7.25 -26.07 -25.90
C ILE A 9 -7.11 -25.59 -24.44
N ASN A 10 -7.60 -26.35 -23.47
CA ASN A 10 -7.44 -26.01 -22.05
C ASN A 10 -5.96 -25.97 -21.62
N TRP A 11 -5.13 -26.91 -22.07
CA TRP A 11 -3.70 -26.92 -21.74
C TRP A 11 -2.94 -25.73 -22.30
N VAL A 12 -3.26 -25.29 -23.53
CA VAL A 12 -2.62 -24.10 -24.14
C VAL A 12 -3.00 -22.81 -23.40
N ILE A 13 -4.26 -22.69 -22.97
CA ILE A 13 -4.73 -21.53 -22.19
C ILE A 13 -4.05 -21.50 -20.81
N VAL A 14 -3.93 -22.64 -20.14
CA VAL A 14 -3.26 -22.75 -18.84
C VAL A 14 -1.78 -22.40 -18.94
N LEU A 15 -1.07 -22.89 -19.96
CA LEU A 15 0.34 -22.56 -20.21
C LEU A 15 0.55 -21.08 -20.53
N SER A 16 -0.34 -20.48 -21.33
CA SER A 16 -0.29 -19.05 -21.63
C SER A 16 -0.52 -18.20 -20.37
N HIS A 17 -1.45 -18.59 -19.52
CA HIS A 17 -1.76 -17.90 -18.26
C HIS A 17 -0.62 -18.00 -17.24
N GLU A 18 0.02 -19.17 -17.13
CA GLU A 18 1.16 -19.39 -16.23
C GLU A 18 2.41 -18.60 -16.67
N GLN A 19 2.65 -18.49 -17.97
CA GLN A 19 3.77 -17.70 -18.49
C GLN A 19 3.55 -16.20 -18.32
N HIS A 20 2.30 -15.73 -18.48
CA HIS A 20 1.95 -14.33 -18.29
C HIS A 20 1.99 -13.90 -16.82
N SER A 21 1.60 -14.78 -15.89
CA SER A 21 1.66 -14.49 -14.45
C SER A 21 3.10 -14.38 -13.95
N LYS A 22 3.99 -15.28 -14.39
CA LYS A 22 5.42 -15.24 -14.03
C LYS A 22 6.09 -13.94 -14.51
N LEU A 23 5.82 -13.53 -15.75
CA LEU A 23 6.36 -12.28 -16.29
C LEU A 23 5.88 -11.05 -15.51
N LEU A 24 4.59 -11.01 -15.16
CA LEU A 24 4.01 -9.91 -14.39
C LEU A 24 4.61 -9.81 -12.98
N THR A 25 4.81 -10.95 -12.30
CA THR A 25 5.42 -11.00 -10.97
C THR A 25 6.87 -10.53 -11.01
N THR A 26 7.67 -10.99 -11.98
CA THR A 26 9.06 -10.54 -12.16
C THR A 26 9.15 -9.04 -12.46
N PHE A 27 8.27 -8.53 -13.33
CA PHE A 27 8.22 -7.10 -13.66
C PHE A 27 7.86 -6.26 -12.42
N THR A 28 6.83 -6.67 -11.68
CA THR A 28 6.39 -5.99 -10.45
C THR A 28 7.51 -5.97 -9.41
N PHE A 29 8.20 -7.10 -9.23
CA PHE A 29 9.35 -7.20 -8.33
C PHE A 29 10.49 -6.25 -8.71
N ALA A 30 10.83 -6.17 -10.01
CA ALA A 30 11.86 -5.25 -10.49
C ALA A 30 11.49 -3.79 -10.19
N VAL A 31 10.26 -3.39 -10.52
CA VAL A 31 9.75 -2.03 -10.26
C VAL A 31 9.72 -1.71 -8.76
N SER A 32 9.25 -2.64 -7.92
CA SER A 32 9.25 -2.49 -6.46
C SER A 32 10.67 -2.34 -5.90
N THR A 33 11.64 -3.08 -6.44
CA THR A 33 13.05 -2.98 -6.03
C THR A 33 13.61 -1.59 -6.35
N PHE A 34 13.42 -1.09 -7.57
CA PHE A 34 13.83 0.26 -7.95
C PHE A 34 13.13 1.33 -7.10
N GLY A 35 11.82 1.17 -6.88
CA GLY A 35 11.02 2.06 -6.04
C GLY A 35 11.53 2.10 -4.60
N MET A 36 11.94 0.97 -4.05
CA MET A 36 12.48 0.89 -2.69
C MET A 36 13.84 1.56 -2.57
N VAL A 37 14.77 1.29 -3.48
CA VAL A 37 16.11 1.92 -3.49
C VAL A 37 15.98 3.44 -3.63
N LEU A 38 15.13 3.91 -4.55
CA LEU A 38 14.88 5.34 -4.73
C LEU A 38 14.25 5.97 -3.47
N SER A 39 13.31 5.25 -2.83
CA SER A 39 12.68 5.72 -1.58
C SER A 39 13.68 5.82 -0.44
N ILE A 40 14.61 4.86 -0.30
CA ILE A 40 15.67 4.88 0.71
C ILE A 40 16.59 6.07 0.47
N ILE A 41 17.07 6.26 -0.76
CA ILE A 41 17.95 7.37 -1.12
C ILE A 41 17.26 8.71 -0.81
N ALA A 42 16.00 8.87 -1.23
CA ALA A 42 15.23 10.08 -0.96
C ALA A 42 15.06 10.34 0.54
N LEU A 43 14.76 9.31 1.34
CA LEU A 43 14.60 9.43 2.77
C LEU A 43 15.92 9.79 3.48
N VAL A 44 17.03 9.17 3.07
CA VAL A 44 18.37 9.48 3.60
C VAL A 44 18.76 10.93 3.29
N LEU A 45 18.58 11.39 2.06
CA LEU A 45 18.87 12.78 1.68
C LEU A 45 17.99 13.78 2.43
N LEU A 46 16.72 13.44 2.65
CA LEU A 46 15.79 14.29 3.39
C LEU A 46 16.15 14.34 4.88
N LEU A 47 16.49 13.21 5.50
CA LEU A 47 16.97 13.18 6.88
C LEU A 47 18.30 13.93 7.03
N LEU A 48 19.22 13.77 6.08
CA LEU A 48 20.48 14.52 6.07
C LEU A 48 20.23 16.02 5.99
N THR A 49 19.29 16.45 5.14
CA THR A 49 18.87 17.86 5.04
C THR A 49 18.23 18.35 6.33
N ALA A 50 17.38 17.53 6.97
CA ALA A 50 16.76 17.85 8.25
C ALA A 50 17.76 17.96 9.40
N LEU A 51 18.86 17.19 9.35
CA LEU A 51 19.95 17.26 10.32
C LEU A 51 20.86 18.48 10.07
N LEU A 52 21.16 18.80 8.81
CA LEU A 52 22.05 19.90 8.45
C LEU A 52 21.41 21.27 8.69
N PHE A 53 20.09 21.40 8.48
CA PHE A 53 19.38 22.67 8.58
C PHE A 53 18.33 22.64 9.70
N ILE A 54 18.73 23.06 10.90
CA ILE A 54 17.85 23.09 12.08
C ILE A 54 16.71 24.12 11.92
N GLU A 55 16.90 25.18 11.14
CA GLU A 55 15.83 26.11 10.81
C GLU A 55 14.77 25.45 9.92
N TRP A 56 15.19 24.58 9.01
CA TRP A 56 14.31 23.89 8.06
C TRP A 56 13.31 22.98 8.78
N ARG A 57 13.73 22.27 9.84
CA ARG A 57 12.84 21.40 10.65
C ARG A 57 11.80 22.17 11.48
N LYS A 58 11.95 23.48 11.69
CA LYS A 58 10.95 24.28 12.44
C LYS A 58 9.73 24.64 11.58
N ILE A 59 9.86 24.56 10.27
CA ILE A 59 8.78 24.87 9.33
C ILE A 59 7.78 23.72 9.33
N TYR A 60 6.52 24.02 9.68
CA TYR A 60 5.43 23.04 9.76
C TYR A 60 5.28 22.19 8.48
N LYS A 61 5.42 22.82 7.31
CA LYS A 61 5.34 22.12 6.01
C LYS A 61 6.38 21.01 5.87
N ASN A 62 7.59 21.26 6.36
CA ASN A 62 8.69 20.29 6.28
C ASN A 62 8.48 19.13 7.27
N GLN A 63 7.86 19.40 8.43
CA GLN A 63 7.49 18.34 9.37
C GLN A 63 6.42 17.41 8.78
N VAL A 64 5.42 17.96 8.08
CA VAL A 64 4.42 17.18 7.35
C VAL A 64 5.06 16.39 6.20
N LEU A 65 6.01 17.00 5.47
CA LEU A 65 6.76 16.34 4.40
C LEU A 65 7.55 15.12 4.93
N ILE A 66 8.20 15.24 6.08
CA ILE A 66 8.90 14.11 6.73
C ILE A 66 7.91 12.96 7.01
N GLN A 67 6.76 13.24 7.61
CA GLN A 67 5.74 12.23 7.91
C GLN A 67 5.21 11.54 6.64
N PHE A 68 4.95 12.31 5.58
CA PHE A 68 4.56 11.78 4.28
C PHE A 68 5.64 10.85 3.68
N MET A 69 6.92 11.23 3.78
CA MET A 69 8.02 10.42 3.26
C MET A 69 8.24 9.14 4.07
N ILE A 70 8.02 9.18 5.38
CA ILE A 70 8.00 7.97 6.22
C ILE A 70 6.86 7.03 5.81
N ALA A 71 5.65 7.56 5.60
CA ALA A 71 4.51 6.76 5.13
C ALA A 71 4.78 6.13 3.75
N ARG A 72 5.38 6.90 2.83
CA ARG A 72 5.79 6.41 1.50
C ARG A 72 6.81 5.29 1.60
N PHE A 73 7.82 5.45 2.45
CA PHE A 73 8.83 4.42 2.70
C PHE A 73 8.21 3.16 3.30
N LEU A 74 7.32 3.28 4.29
CA LEU A 74 6.65 2.15 4.91
C LEU A 74 5.82 1.35 3.90
N TYR A 75 5.05 2.03 3.04
CA TYR A 75 4.32 1.39 1.94
C TYR A 75 5.26 0.64 0.98
N SER A 76 6.34 1.30 0.52
CA SER A 76 7.34 0.66 -0.36
C SER A 76 7.97 -0.57 0.29
N ALA A 77 8.25 -0.52 1.60
CA ALA A 77 8.81 -1.65 2.34
C ALA A 77 7.83 -2.81 2.45
N VAL A 78 6.58 -2.56 2.87
CA VAL A 78 5.54 -3.60 2.97
C VAL A 78 5.29 -4.24 1.61
N ARG A 79 5.19 -3.44 0.55
CA ARG A 79 5.02 -3.95 -0.82
C ARG A 79 6.19 -4.82 -1.26
N TYR A 80 7.43 -4.42 -0.96
CA TYR A 80 8.61 -5.21 -1.29
C TYR A 80 8.64 -6.57 -0.57
N PHE A 81 8.28 -6.60 0.73
CA PHE A 81 8.18 -7.86 1.47
C PHE A 81 7.06 -8.76 0.95
N TYR A 82 5.94 -8.18 0.52
CA TYR A 82 4.87 -8.91 -0.15
C TYR A 82 5.37 -9.57 -1.45
N ASP A 83 6.06 -8.81 -2.30
CA ASP A 83 6.58 -9.32 -3.58
C ASP A 83 7.65 -10.41 -3.37
N ILE A 84 8.52 -10.28 -2.37
CA ILE A 84 9.48 -11.34 -2.00
C ILE A 84 8.76 -12.62 -1.56
N THR A 85 7.75 -12.49 -0.70
CA THR A 85 7.02 -13.65 -0.17
C THR A 85 6.33 -14.41 -1.30
N GLN A 86 5.77 -13.70 -2.27
CA GLN A 86 5.15 -14.28 -3.47
C GLN A 86 6.17 -14.91 -4.42
N LEU A 87 7.33 -14.28 -4.64
CA LEU A 87 8.32 -14.75 -5.61
C LEU A 87 9.06 -16.02 -5.14
N PHE A 88 9.39 -16.08 -3.86
CA PHE A 88 10.23 -17.15 -3.30
C PHE A 88 9.41 -18.26 -2.62
N ASP A 89 8.08 -18.18 -2.64
CA ASP A 89 7.16 -19.12 -2.00
C ASP A 89 7.61 -19.52 -0.58
N ILE A 90 8.13 -18.53 0.18
CA ILE A 90 8.86 -18.75 1.45
C ILE A 90 7.94 -19.36 2.52
N ARG A 91 6.61 -19.30 2.33
CA ARG A 91 5.63 -19.84 3.26
C ARG A 91 4.68 -20.79 2.55
N PRO A 92 4.71 -22.10 2.83
CA PRO A 92 3.78 -23.04 2.22
C PRO A 92 2.33 -22.64 2.54
N SER A 93 1.54 -22.55 1.47
CA SER A 93 0.15 -22.04 1.40
C SER A 93 -0.83 -22.63 2.43
N TYR A 94 -0.49 -23.73 3.10
CA TYR A 94 -1.37 -24.48 4.00
C TYR A 94 -1.57 -23.87 5.40
N PHE A 95 -0.67 -23.01 5.88
CA PHE A 95 -0.71 -22.54 7.28
C PHE A 95 -0.82 -21.02 7.46
N HIS A 96 -0.78 -20.22 6.39
CA HIS A 96 -0.84 -18.76 6.51
C HIS A 96 -2.11 -18.19 5.87
N PRO A 97 -2.98 -17.51 6.64
CA PRO A 97 -4.09 -16.81 6.04
C PRO A 97 -3.55 -15.66 5.18
N ILE A 98 -3.82 -15.72 3.88
CA ILE A 98 -3.49 -14.69 2.86
C ILE A 98 -3.87 -13.27 3.33
N TYR A 99 -4.89 -13.17 4.18
CA TYR A 99 -5.31 -11.93 4.82
C TYR A 99 -4.22 -11.23 5.64
N LEU A 100 -3.28 -11.96 6.24
CA LEU A 100 -2.22 -11.35 7.07
C LEU A 100 -1.23 -10.51 6.27
N ASP A 101 -1.01 -10.83 4.99
CA ASP A 101 -0.12 -10.05 4.12
C ASP A 101 -0.90 -8.95 3.36
N ALA A 102 -2.18 -9.19 3.04
CA ALA A 102 -3.03 -8.23 2.35
C ALA A 102 -3.46 -7.04 3.23
N ILE A 103 -3.72 -7.28 4.51
CA ILE A 103 -4.18 -6.24 5.45
C ILE A 103 -3.13 -5.12 5.65
N PRO A 104 -1.85 -5.42 5.95
CA PRO A 104 -0.80 -4.41 6.09
C PRO A 104 -0.59 -3.60 4.81
N LEU A 105 -0.68 -4.26 3.65
CA LEU A 105 -0.55 -3.60 2.36
C LEU A 105 -1.68 -2.58 2.14
N ALA A 106 -2.94 -3.00 2.31
CA ALA A 106 -4.10 -2.12 2.18
C ALA A 106 -4.07 -0.97 3.20
N TYR A 107 -3.67 -1.25 4.45
CA TYR A 107 -3.53 -0.23 5.48
C TYR A 107 -2.48 0.83 5.12
N THR A 108 -1.27 0.40 4.74
CA THR A 108 -0.20 1.34 4.40
C THR A 108 -0.51 2.15 3.14
N GLU A 109 -1.23 1.58 2.18
CA GLU A 109 -1.73 2.30 1.00
C GLU A 109 -2.73 3.40 1.39
N MET A 110 -3.72 3.08 2.24
CA MET A 110 -4.70 4.06 2.72
C MET A 110 -4.06 5.19 3.55
N VAL A 111 -3.07 4.85 4.39
CA VAL A 111 -2.27 5.83 5.12
C VAL A 111 -1.53 6.75 4.14
N LEU A 112 -0.91 6.20 3.11
CA LEU A 112 -0.20 6.99 2.10
C LEU A 112 -1.15 7.95 1.38
N VAL A 113 -2.32 7.49 0.94
CA VAL A 113 -3.34 8.33 0.29
C VAL A 113 -3.81 9.44 1.23
N THR A 114 -4.01 9.13 2.51
CA THR A 114 -4.41 10.12 3.51
C THR A 114 -3.36 11.21 3.68
N TRP A 115 -2.08 10.84 3.78
CA TRP A 115 -0.98 11.81 3.82
C TRP A 115 -0.85 12.61 2.52
N MET A 116 -1.11 12.01 1.35
CA MET A 116 -1.17 12.75 0.08
C MET A 116 -2.28 13.81 0.11
N CYS A 117 -3.49 13.47 0.57
CA CYS A 117 -4.59 14.42 0.68
C CYS A 117 -4.25 15.59 1.62
N ILE A 118 -3.63 15.29 2.77
CA ILE A 118 -3.17 16.31 3.73
C ILE A 118 -2.12 17.22 3.09
N PHE A 119 -1.14 16.63 2.40
CA PHE A 119 -0.07 17.37 1.75
C PHE A 119 -0.61 18.25 0.60
N SER A 120 -1.50 17.73 -0.23
CA SER A 120 -2.18 18.49 -1.29
C SER A 120 -3.02 19.64 -0.73
N LYS A 121 -3.74 19.42 0.38
CA LYS A 121 -4.48 20.49 1.06
C LYS A 121 -3.52 21.59 1.56
N LEU A 122 -2.41 21.20 2.18
CA LEU A 122 -1.41 22.15 2.66
C LEU A 122 -0.78 22.97 1.52
N MET A 123 -0.52 22.34 0.38
CA MET A 123 -0.03 23.02 -0.83
C MET A 123 -1.09 23.99 -1.37
N TYR A 124 -2.35 23.58 -1.44
CA TYR A 124 -3.45 24.45 -1.85
C TYR A 124 -3.58 25.68 -0.96
N GLU A 125 -3.54 25.50 0.37
CA GLU A 125 -3.61 26.63 1.31
C GLU A 125 -2.42 27.56 1.16
N SER A 126 -1.23 27.03 0.87
CA SER A 126 -0.03 27.84 0.62
C SER A 126 -0.09 28.69 -0.64
N PHE A 127 -0.78 28.25 -1.68
CA PHE A 127 -0.82 28.95 -2.97
C PHE A 127 -2.05 29.84 -3.14
N VAL A 128 -3.20 29.44 -2.58
CA VAL A 128 -4.49 30.06 -2.88
C VAL A 128 -5.02 30.90 -1.73
N LYS A 129 -4.77 30.52 -0.46
CA LYS A 129 -5.29 31.27 0.68
C LYS A 129 -4.33 32.39 1.08
N VAL A 130 -4.78 33.63 0.90
CA VAL A 130 -4.05 34.83 1.34
C VAL A 130 -4.21 35.06 2.86
N PHE A 131 -5.27 34.53 3.47
CA PHE A 131 -5.52 34.66 4.91
C PHE A 131 -4.90 33.51 5.71
N ASN A 132 -4.08 33.87 6.69
CA ASN A 132 -3.35 32.94 7.53
C ASN A 132 -4.30 32.28 8.55
N VAL A 133 -4.87 31.13 8.19
CA VAL A 133 -5.65 30.31 9.13
C VAL A 133 -4.66 29.60 10.05
N GLY A 134 -4.87 29.67 11.37
CA GLY A 134 -3.95 29.11 12.36
C GLY A 134 -3.57 27.66 12.08
N THR A 135 -2.30 27.32 12.33
CA THR A 135 -1.78 25.96 12.06
C THR A 135 -2.36 24.96 13.06
N PRO A 136 -3.01 23.88 12.61
CA PRO A 136 -3.47 22.84 13.52
C PRO A 136 -2.27 22.12 14.15
N SER A 137 -2.45 21.61 15.37
CA SER A 137 -1.37 20.89 16.05
C SER A 137 -0.96 19.64 15.27
N LEU A 138 0.34 19.49 15.02
CA LEU A 138 0.88 18.39 14.21
C LEU A 138 0.52 17.02 14.79
N LEU A 139 0.45 16.90 16.12
CA LEU A 139 0.06 15.66 16.80
C LEU A 139 -1.37 15.23 16.45
N LYS A 140 -2.33 16.15 16.46
CA LYS A 140 -3.73 15.81 16.12
C LYS A 140 -3.86 15.39 14.66
N LEU A 141 -3.15 16.09 13.77
CA LEU A 141 -3.13 15.76 12.35
C LEU A 141 -2.48 14.40 12.09
N SER A 142 -1.34 14.13 12.74
CA SER A 142 -0.65 12.84 12.63
C SER A 142 -1.53 11.70 13.15
N LEU A 143 -2.09 11.84 14.36
CA LEU A 143 -3.02 10.85 14.92
C LEU A 143 -4.19 10.57 13.98
N ALA A 144 -4.82 11.62 13.42
CA ALA A 144 -5.90 11.45 12.46
C ALA A 144 -5.43 10.73 11.18
N ALA A 145 -4.27 11.10 10.64
CA ALA A 145 -3.75 10.52 9.41
C ALA A 145 -3.41 9.02 9.53
N TRP A 146 -3.01 8.57 10.72
CA TRP A 146 -2.72 7.15 10.99
C TRP A 146 -3.96 6.36 11.42
N LEU A 147 -4.85 6.95 12.23
CA LEU A 147 -6.01 6.23 12.77
C LEU A 147 -7.18 6.11 11.77
N VAL A 148 -7.43 7.14 10.95
CA VAL A 148 -8.56 7.12 9.99
C VAL A 148 -8.46 5.95 9.00
N PRO A 149 -7.30 5.67 8.37
CA PRO A 149 -7.09 4.47 7.56
C PRO A 149 -7.36 3.16 8.31
N GLY A 150 -6.98 3.10 9.59
CA GLY A 150 -7.17 1.91 10.43
C GLY A 150 -8.64 1.55 10.59
N GLU A 151 -9.48 2.53 10.90
CA GLU A 151 -10.93 2.32 11.03
C GLU A 151 -11.60 1.99 9.69
N LEU A 152 -11.12 2.57 8.59
CA LEU A 152 -11.61 2.23 7.24
C LEU A 152 -11.30 0.79 6.86
N VAL A 153 -10.06 0.34 7.06
CA VAL A 153 -9.66 -1.05 6.79
C VAL A 153 -10.45 -2.02 7.67
N ARG A 154 -10.64 -1.69 8.94
CA ARG A 154 -11.47 -2.50 9.85
C ARG A 154 -12.90 -2.65 9.34
N SER A 155 -13.53 -1.55 8.96
CA SER A 155 -14.90 -1.53 8.44
C SER A 155 -15.04 -2.34 7.15
N PHE A 156 -14.02 -2.27 6.28
CA PHE A 156 -13.97 -3.06 5.06
C PHE A 156 -13.85 -4.57 5.35
N LEU A 157 -13.02 -4.95 6.31
CA LEU A 157 -12.85 -6.36 6.71
C LEU A 157 -14.13 -6.94 7.32
N THR A 158 -14.84 -6.19 8.16
CA THR A 158 -16.11 -6.67 8.74
C THR A 158 -17.17 -6.85 7.67
N ALA A 159 -17.30 -5.89 6.75
CA ALA A 159 -18.26 -5.98 5.63
C ALA A 159 -17.94 -7.15 4.69
N SER A 160 -16.65 -7.40 4.43
CA SER A 160 -16.20 -8.53 3.62
C SER A 160 -16.57 -9.86 4.27
N ASN A 161 -16.27 -10.03 5.57
CA ASN A 161 -16.57 -11.26 6.31
C ASN A 161 -18.07 -11.61 6.32
N GLU A 162 -18.94 -10.60 6.45
CA GLU A 162 -20.40 -10.79 6.37
C GLU A 162 -20.87 -11.24 4.98
N ASN A 163 -20.20 -10.81 3.91
CA ASN A 163 -20.55 -11.26 2.55
C ASN A 163 -20.13 -12.69 2.29
N TRP A 164 -18.93 -13.09 2.74
CA TRP A 164 -18.45 -14.47 2.57
C TRP A 164 -19.32 -15.47 3.33
N SER A 165 -19.74 -15.14 4.55
CA SER A 165 -20.62 -16.03 5.33
C SER A 165 -21.99 -16.23 4.68
N LYS A 166 -22.55 -15.19 4.06
CA LYS A 166 -23.79 -15.28 3.27
C LYS A 166 -23.63 -16.17 2.04
N MET A 167 -22.50 -16.08 1.32
CA MET A 167 -22.22 -16.92 0.15
C MET A 167 -22.00 -18.39 0.54
N ALA A 168 -21.30 -18.65 1.64
CA ALA A 168 -21.10 -20.00 2.17
C ALA A 168 -22.44 -20.65 2.54
N ALA A 169 -23.30 -19.90 3.26
CA ALA A 169 -24.64 -20.37 3.59
C ALA A 169 -25.48 -20.64 2.33
N ALA A 170 -25.43 -19.78 1.31
CA ALA A 170 -26.16 -20.00 0.06
C ALA A 170 -25.73 -21.26 -0.72
N THR A 171 -24.51 -21.74 -0.50
CA THR A 171 -23.95 -22.90 -1.22
C THR A 171 -24.33 -24.24 -0.56
N GLU A 172 -24.67 -24.26 0.74
CA GLU A 172 -25.09 -25.49 1.45
C GLU A 172 -26.54 -25.91 1.19
N TRP A 173 -27.38 -25.03 0.62
CA TRP A 173 -28.81 -25.29 0.40
C TRP A 173 -29.21 -25.46 -1.08
N GLY A 174 -28.25 -25.62 -2.00
CA GLY A 174 -28.47 -25.83 -3.44
C GLY A 174 -27.81 -27.11 -3.94
#